data_AF-A0A661A9N0-F1
#
_entry.id   AF-A0A661A9N0-F1
#
_cell.length_a   1.000
_cell.length_b   1.000
_cell.length_c   1.000
_cell.angle_alpha   90.00
_cell.angle_beta   90.00
_cell.angle_gamma   90.00
#
_symmetry.space_group_name_H-M   'P 1'
#
loop_
_entity.id
_entity.type
_entity.pdbx_description
1 polymer ?
#
loop_
_entity_poly.entity_id
_entity_poly.type
_entity_poly.pdbx_seq_one_letter_code
_entity_poly.pdbx_strand_id
1 'polypeptide(L)' 'FSRVPVSRDTIELRSLSDLAYLITLCASMRKESRGLHYNTDHPEPRKEWERETIIG' A
#
# COMPACT_ATOMS: atom_id res chain seq x y z
N PHE A 1 -1.29 29.14 -7.05
CA PHE A 1 -1.56 28.12 -6.02
C PHE A 1 -1.03 28.63 -4.69
N SER A 2 -1.90 28.90 -3.71
CA SER A 2 -1.45 29.23 -2.35
C SER A 2 -0.81 28.00 -1.73
N ARG A 3 0.32 28.18 -1.03
CA ARG A 3 0.92 27.11 -0.25
C ARG A 3 0.02 26.84 0.96
N VAL A 4 -0.27 25.56 1.22
CA VAL A 4 -0.93 25.16 2.46
C VAL A 4 0.07 25.40 3.61
N PRO A 5 -0.30 26.14 4.67
CA PRO A 5 0.58 26.38 5.81
C PRO A 5 0.96 25.06 6.50
N VAL A 6 2.19 24.97 7.00
CA VAL A 6 2.62 23.82 7.81
C VAL A 6 1.87 23.87 9.15
N SER A 7 1.08 22.84 9.40
CA SER A 7 0.34 22.60 10.64
C SER A 7 0.41 21.11 11.02
N ARG A 8 -0.02 20.78 12.25
CA ARG A 8 -0.17 19.40 12.71
C ARG A 8 -0.99 18.56 11.71
N ASP A 9 -2.16 19.06 11.31
CA ASP A 9 -3.07 18.37 10.40
C ASP A 9 -2.41 18.07 9.05
N THR A 10 -1.62 19.01 8.50
CA THR A 10 -0.93 18.79 7.22
C THR A 10 0.21 17.79 7.32
N ILE A 11 0.84 17.67 8.49
CA ILE A 11 1.87 16.66 8.76
C ILE A 11 1.22 15.28 8.88
N GLU A 12 0.14 15.17 9.65
CA GLU A 12 -0.61 13.91 9.81
C GLU A 12 -1.20 13.43 8.48
N LEU A 13 -1.76 14.34 7.68
CA LEU A 13 -2.26 14.03 6.35
C LEU A 13 -1.14 13.49 5.44
N ARG A 14 0.05 14.09 5.48
CA ARG A 14 1.19 13.61 4.69
C ARG A 14 1.58 12.19 5.08
N SER A 15 1.71 11.92 6.38
CA SER A 15 2.04 10.57 6.89
C SER A 15 1.00 9.52 6.48
N LEU A 16 -0.29 9.85 6.58
CA LEU A 16 -1.37 8.95 6.13
C LEU A 16 -1.34 8.74 4.62
N SER A 17 -1.04 9.78 3.85
CA SER A 17 -0.92 9.69 2.38
C SER A 17 0.26 8.79 1.99
N ASP A 18 1.40 8.94 2.65
CA ASP A 18 2.59 8.12 2.42
C ASP A 18 2.32 6.64 2.79
N LEU A 19 1.66 6.39 3.94
CA LEU A 19 1.25 5.05 4.35
C LEU A 19 0.26 4.42 3.35
N ALA A 20 -0.77 5.17 2.93
CA ALA A 20 -1.75 4.71 1.96
C ALA A 20 -1.08 4.33 0.63
N TYR A 21 -0.15 5.16 0.17
CA TYR A 21 0.65 4.88 -1.04
C TYR A 21 1.40 3.55 -0.91
N LEU A 22 2.11 3.32 0.20
CA LEU A 22 2.84 2.08 0.42
C LEU A 22 1.92 0.85 0.47
N ILE A 23 0.77 0.95 1.13
CA ILE A 23 -0.24 -0.13 1.18
C ILE A 23 -0.73 -0.46 -0.23
N THR A 24 -1.13 0.56 -1.00
CA THR A 24 -1.62 0.37 -2.37
C THR A 24 -0.54 -0.18 -3.28
N LEU A 25 0.70 0.30 -3.16
CA LEU A 25 1.84 -0.20 -3.92
C LEU A 25 2.08 -1.69 -3.63
N CYS A 26 2.17 -2.07 -2.35
CA CYS A 26 2.29 -3.47 -1.91
C CYS A 26 1.18 -4.37 -2.49
N ALA A 27 -0.08 -3.93 -2.37
CA ALA A 27 -1.23 -4.68 -2.88
C ALA A 27 -1.18 -4.84 -4.42
N SER A 28 -0.77 -3.80 -5.14
CA SER A 28 -0.68 -3.82 -6.61
C SER A 28 0.39 -4.77 -7.14
N MET A 29 1.50 -4.92 -6.41
CA MET A 29 2.62 -5.79 -6.76
C MET A 29 2.28 -7.27 -6.55
N ARG A 30 1.50 -7.60 -5.50
CA ARG A 30 1.22 -8.98 -5.10
C ARG A 30 0.11 -9.63 -5.93
N LYS A 31 0.52 -10.42 -6.93
CA LYS A 31 -0.38 -11.10 -7.89
C LYS A 31 -0.88 -12.46 -7.40
N GLU A 32 -1.49 -12.48 -6.22
CA GLU A 32 -2.18 -13.64 -5.64
C GLU A 32 -3.27 -13.17 -4.67
N SER A 33 -4.01 -14.11 -4.08
CA SER A 33 -4.85 -13.87 -2.90
C SER A 33 -4.43 -14.77 -1.76
N ARG A 34 -4.23 -14.19 -0.57
CA ARG A 34 -3.81 -14.91 0.63
C ARG A 34 -4.16 -14.14 1.89
N GLY A 35 -4.82 -14.82 2.84
CA GLY A 35 -5.22 -14.19 4.11
C GLY A 35 -6.12 -12.97 3.86
N LEU A 36 -5.70 -11.80 4.35
CA LEU A 36 -6.45 -10.54 4.19
C LEU A 36 -6.24 -9.83 2.84
N HIS A 37 -5.27 -10.27 2.04
CA HIS A 37 -5.05 -9.73 0.69
C HIS A 37 -5.86 -10.54 -0.32
N TYR A 38 -6.88 -9.92 -0.92
CA TYR A 38 -7.70 -10.54 -1.96
C TYR A 38 -7.60 -9.74 -3.26
N ASN A 39 -7.26 -10.43 -4.34
CA ASN A 39 -7.08 -9.87 -5.67
C ASN A 39 -7.99 -10.63 -6.65
N THR A 40 -8.99 -9.93 -7.20
CA THR A 40 -9.99 -10.52 -8.11
C THR A 40 -9.39 -11.08 -9.40
N ASP A 41 -8.28 -10.53 -9.88
CA ASP A 41 -7.59 -11.00 -11.07
C ASP A 41 -6.73 -12.25 -10.78
N HIS A 42 -6.40 -12.47 -9.51
CA HIS A 42 -5.54 -13.55 -9.04
C HIS A 42 -6.12 -14.17 -7.74
N PRO A 43 -7.25 -14.90 -7.84
CA PRO A 43 -8.01 -15.36 -6.67
C PRO A 43 -7.31 -16.49 -5.89
N GLU A 44 -6.33 -17.17 -6.49
CA GLU A 44 -5.63 -18.29 -5.88
C GLU A 44 -4.28 -17.86 -5.27
N PRO A 45 -3.83 -18.52 -4.19
CA PRO A 45 -2.48 -18.33 -3.65
C PRO A 45 -1.44 -18.89 -4.62
N ARG A 46 -0.24 -18.27 -4.67
CA ARG A 46 0.87 -18.76 -5.49
C ARG A 46 2.18 -18.91 -4.70
N LYS A 47 2.94 -19.95 -5.03
CA LYS A 47 4.15 -20.35 -4.29
C LYS A 47 5.25 -19.28 -4.36
N GLU A 48 5.38 -18.57 -5.48
CA GLU A 48 6.34 -17.47 -5.64
C GLU A 48 6.10 -16.26 -4.70
N TRP A 49 4.91 -16.19 -4.11
CA TRP A 49 4.52 -15.17 -3.14
C TRP A 49 4.58 -15.66 -1.68
N GLU A 50 5.16 -16.83 -1.40
CA GLU A 50 5.51 -17.28 -0.03
C GLU A 50 6.70 -16.49 0.55
N ARG A 51 6.56 -15.16 0.57
CA ARG A 51 7.54 -14.20 1.05
C ARG A 51 6.86 -12.89 1.44
N GLU A 52 7.57 -12.12 2.26
CA GLU A 52 7.20 -10.76 2.63
C GLU A 52 7.33 -9.81 1.44
N THR A 53 6.50 -8.76 1.42
CA THR A 53 6.66 -7.65 0.47
C THR A 53 7.61 -6.63 1.10
N ILE A 54 8.76 -6.39 0.47
CA ILE A 54 9.76 -5.43 0.92
C ILE A 54 9.89 -4.34 -0.13
N ILE A 55 9.75 -3.09 0.30
CA ILE A 55 9.97 -1.88 -0.51
C ILE A 55 11.17 -1.15 0.12
N GLY A 56 12.15 -0.80 -0.70
CA GLY A 56 13.38 -0.10 -0.29
C GLY A 56 13.39 1.37 -0.67
#